data_AF-A0A2A9HDC8-F1
#
_entry.id   AF-A0A2A9HDC8-F1
#
_cell.length_a   1.000
_cell.length_b   1.000
_cell.length_c   1.000
_cell.angle_alpha   90.00
_cell.angle_beta   90.00
_cell.angle_gamma   90.00
#
_symmetry.space_group_name_H-M   'P 1'
#
loop_
_entity.id
_entity.type
_entity.pdbx_description
1 polymer ?
#
loop_
_entity_poly.entity_id
_entity_poly.type
_entity_poly.pdbx_seq_one_letter_code
_entity_poly.pdbx_strand_id
1 'polypeptide(L)'
;MNATDDRETTIPAGRDAEFTGLIRCKRCNLSYTPSKSTSALRLTYCSFLCELGDLGFSMQGLEHMERVKKTDEQPKEPVSAGTE
;
A
#
# COMPACT_ATOMS: atom_id res chain seq x y z
N MET A 1 -3.35 46.05 19.89
CA MET A 1 -2.25 45.17 19.47
C MET A 1 -2.25 44.00 20.46
N ASN A 2 -2.51 42.73 20.13
CA ASN A 2 -2.27 41.96 18.91
C ASN A 2 -3.40 40.93 18.70
N ALA A 3 -3.78 40.75 17.42
CA ALA A 3 -4.65 39.67 16.96
C ALA A 3 -3.79 38.41 16.76
N THR A 4 -4.16 37.30 17.37
CA THR A 4 -3.66 35.97 17.01
C THR A 4 -4.70 35.34 16.09
N ASP A 5 -4.44 35.43 14.79
CA ASP A 5 -5.13 34.72 13.72
C ASP A 5 -4.60 33.28 13.71
N ASP A 6 -5.23 32.40 14.50
CA ASP A 6 -4.99 30.95 14.42
C ASP A 6 -5.79 30.42 13.22
N ARG A 7 -5.22 30.63 12.03
CA ARG A 7 -5.78 30.10 10.79
C ARG A 7 -5.42 28.63 10.69
N GLU A 8 -6.23 27.80 11.35
CA GLU A 8 -6.32 26.36 11.15
C GLU A 8 -6.40 26.09 9.65
N THR A 9 -5.27 25.69 9.07
CA THR A 9 -5.18 25.34 7.65
C THR A 9 -5.78 23.96 7.52
N THR A 10 -7.11 23.91 7.40
CA THR A 10 -7.86 22.73 7.02
C THR A 10 -7.39 22.33 5.62
N ILE A 11 -6.41 21.42 5.55
CA ILE A 11 -6.02 20.78 4.31
C ILE A 11 -7.26 20.03 3.82
N PRO A 12 -7.79 20.35 2.62
CA PRO A 12 -8.92 19.60 2.09
C PRO A 12 -8.43 18.19 1.77
N ALA A 13 -8.68 17.26 2.68
CA ALA A 13 -8.66 15.84 2.40
C ALA A 13 -9.76 15.57 1.36
N GLY A 14 -9.36 15.33 0.11
CA GLY A 14 -10.30 14.96 -0.95
C GLY A 14 -10.09 15.74 -2.24
N ARG A 15 -8.92 15.61 -2.86
CA ARG A 15 -8.83 15.66 -4.32
C ARG A 15 -8.96 14.25 -4.88
N ASP A 16 -9.99 13.52 -4.46
CA ASP A 16 -10.54 12.46 -5.28
C ASP A 16 -11.21 13.18 -6.44
N ALA A 17 -10.42 13.62 -7.42
CA ALA A 17 -10.94 14.18 -8.67
C ALA A 17 -11.97 13.18 -9.16
N GLU A 18 -13.24 13.60 -9.21
CA GLU A 18 -14.39 12.74 -9.45
C GLU A 18 -14.27 12.15 -10.85
N PHE A 19 -13.54 11.05 -10.95
CA PHE A 19 -13.34 10.31 -12.17
C PHE A 19 -14.62 9.49 -12.36
N THR A 20 -15.62 10.13 -12.99
CA THR A 20 -16.94 9.55 -13.24
C THR A 20 -16.94 8.55 -14.41
N GLY A 21 -15.79 8.36 -15.07
CA GLY A 21 -15.62 7.43 -16.18
C GLY A 21 -15.51 5.97 -15.74
N LEU A 22 -16.08 5.07 -16.55
CA LEU A 22 -15.81 3.63 -16.45
C LEU A 22 -14.38 3.35 -16.95
N ILE A 23 -13.60 2.61 -16.16
CA ILE A 23 -12.25 2.17 -16.49
C ILE A 23 -12.16 0.64 -16.44
N ARG A 24 -11.13 0.04 -17.06
CA ARG A 24 -10.94 -1.42 -17.07
C ARG A 24 -9.91 -1.87 -16.05
N CYS A 25 -10.24 -2.94 -15.33
CA CYS A 25 -9.32 -3.55 -14.36
C CYS A 25 -8.17 -4.26 -15.08
N LYS A 26 -6.92 -4.02 -14.67
CA LYS A 26 -5.73 -4.65 -15.28
C LYS A 26 -5.75 -6.18 -15.21
N ARG A 27 -6.33 -6.76 -14.16
CA ARG A 27 -6.30 -8.22 -13.94
C ARG A 27 -7.46 -8.97 -14.59
N CYS A 28 -8.71 -8.56 -14.33
CA CYS A 28 -9.90 -9.26 -14.82
C CYS A 28 -10.54 -8.61 -16.05
N ASN A 29 -10.04 -7.45 -16.48
CA ASN A 29 -10.50 -6.69 -17.65
C ASN A 29 -11.98 -6.23 -17.61
N LEU A 30 -12.62 -6.29 -16.44
CA LEU A 30 -13.97 -5.79 -16.23
C LEU A 30 -13.98 -4.26 -16.13
N SER A 31 -15.03 -3.64 -16.67
CA SER A 31 -15.30 -2.21 -16.53
C SER A 31 -15.86 -1.90 -15.15
N TYR A 32 -15.37 -0.86 -14.48
CA TYR A 32 -15.80 -0.44 -13.16
C TYR A 32 -15.66 1.07 -12.96
N THR A 33 -16.38 1.64 -12.00
CA THR A 33 -16.19 3.04 -11.59
C THR A 33 -15.15 3.11 -10.46
N PRO A 34 -14.21 4.06 -10.48
CA PRO A 34 -13.21 4.21 -9.41
C PRO A 34 -13.83 4.38 -8.02
N SER A 35 -14.98 5.05 -7.94
CA SER A 35 -15.76 5.24 -6.71
C SER A 35 -16.28 3.94 -6.08
N LYS A 36 -16.39 2.85 -6.85
CA LYS A 36 -16.83 1.53 -6.37
C LYS A 36 -15.68 0.56 -6.13
N SER A 37 -14.45 0.96 -6.46
CA SER A 37 -13.29 0.09 -6.25
C SER A 37 -12.91 0.00 -4.78
N THR A 38 -12.68 -1.23 -4.33
CA THR A 38 -12.14 -1.52 -3.00
C THR A 38 -10.62 -1.65 -2.97
N SER A 39 -9.95 -1.51 -4.12
CA SER A 39 -8.48 -1.46 -4.19
C SER A 39 -7.96 -0.14 -3.65
N ALA A 40 -6.73 -0.11 -3.12
CA ALA A 40 -6.04 1.14 -2.85
C ALA A 40 -5.67 1.87 -4.15
N LEU A 41 -5.38 1.10 -5.20
CA LEU A 41 -5.14 1.57 -6.56
C LEU A 41 -6.45 1.57 -7.37
N ARG A 42 -7.41 2.39 -6.93
CA ARG A 42 -8.77 2.46 -7.50
C ARG A 42 -8.79 2.76 -9.01
N LEU A 43 -7.75 3.37 -9.56
CA LEU A 43 -7.65 3.65 -11.00
C LEU A 43 -7.02 2.49 -11.81
N THR A 44 -6.65 1.39 -11.17
CA THR A 44 -5.96 0.24 -11.80
C THR A 44 -6.71 -1.07 -11.60
N TYR A 45 -7.24 -1.30 -10.39
CA TYR A 45 -7.96 -2.53 -10.05
C TYR A 45 -9.39 -2.26 -9.60
N CYS A 46 -10.31 -3.16 -9.98
CA CYS A 46 -11.70 -3.07 -9.55
C CYS A 46 -11.92 -3.50 -8.10
N SER A 47 -11.00 -4.25 -7.50
CA SER A 47 -11.12 -4.73 -6.12
C SER A 47 -9.77 -5.04 -5.48
N PHE A 48 -9.77 -5.09 -4.16
CA PHE A 48 -8.63 -5.54 -3.34
C PHE A 48 -8.08 -6.90 -3.79
N LEU A 49 -8.96 -7.86 -4.13
CA LEU A 49 -8.53 -9.19 -4.60
C LEU A 49 -7.78 -9.11 -5.93
N CYS A 50 -8.20 -8.22 -6.83
CA CYS A 50 -7.53 -8.03 -8.10
C CYS A 50 -6.13 -7.43 -7.92
N GLU A 51 -6.02 -6.43 -7.06
CA GLU A 51 -4.72 -5.86 -6.64
C GLU A 51 -3.81 -6.94 -6.06
N LEU A 52 -4.30 -7.67 -5.06
CA LEU A 52 -3.51 -8.66 -4.31
C LEU A 52 -2.93 -9.75 -5.21
N GLY A 53 -3.70 -10.30 -6.15
CA GLY A 53 -3.16 -11.36 -7.00
C GLY A 53 -2.60 -10.91 -8.33
N ASP A 54 -2.52 -9.60 -8.63
CA ASP A 54 -1.63 -9.08 -9.67
C ASP A 54 -0.27 -8.71 -9.06
N LEU A 55 -0.26 -8.00 -7.92
CA LEU A 55 0.97 -7.52 -7.26
C LEU A 55 1.60 -8.53 -6.31
N GLY A 56 0.83 -9.49 -5.80
CA GLY A 56 1.24 -10.37 -4.69
C GLY A 56 1.09 -9.73 -3.29
N PHE A 57 0.76 -8.44 -3.24
CA PHE A 57 0.50 -7.69 -2.00
C PHE A 57 -0.59 -6.64 -2.24
N SER A 58 -1.07 -6.03 -1.16
CA SER A 58 -1.94 -4.86 -1.23
C SER A 58 -1.34 -3.73 -0.40
N MET A 59 -1.62 -2.48 -0.78
CA MET A 59 -1.13 -1.33 -0.03
C MET A 59 -1.60 -1.34 1.42
N GLN A 60 -2.88 -1.64 1.64
CA GLN A 60 -3.47 -1.80 2.98
C GLN A 60 -2.77 -2.91 3.78
N GLY A 61 -2.37 -4.00 3.14
CA GLY A 61 -1.60 -5.07 3.80
C GLY A 61 -0.21 -4.61 4.23
N LEU A 62 0.45 -3.77 3.43
CA LEU A 62 1.77 -3.23 3.75
C LEU A 62 1.74 -2.22 4.90
N GLU A 63 0.66 -1.44 5.06
CA GLU A 63 0.52 -0.47 6.15
C GLU A 63 0.53 -1.13 7.53
N HIS A 64 0.06 -2.38 7.63
CA HIS A 64 0.01 -3.14 8.88
C HIS A 64 1.16 -4.13 9.05
N MET A 65 2.04 -4.28 8.04
CA MET A 65 3.17 -5.19 8.14
C MET A 65 4.31 -4.55 8.96
N GLU A 66 4.57 -5.13 10.12
CA GLU A 66 5.77 -4.80 10.89
C GLU A 66 7.01 -5.39 10.19
N ARG A 67 8.00 -4.54 9.93
CA ARG A 67 9.27 -4.98 9.34
C ARG A 67 10.02 -5.82 10.35
N VAL A 68 10.14 -7.13 10.09
CA VAL A 68 11.11 -7.96 10.79
C VAL A 68 12.50 -7.44 10.44
N LYS A 69 13.19 -6.84 11.42
CA LYS A 69 14.61 -6.49 11.27
C LYS A 69 15.34 -7.80 10.98
N LYS A 70 16.05 -7.88 9.85
CA LYS A 70 17.07 -8.91 9.66
C LYS A 70 18.11 -8.67 10.74
N THR A 71 18.07 -9.45 11.80
CA THR A 71 19.23 -9.63 12.66
C THR A 71 20.28 -10.28 11.77
N ASP A 72 21.36 -9.54 11.53
CA ASP A 72 22.58 -10.06 10.93
C ASP A 72 23.21 -11.03 11.94
N GLU A 73 22.59 -12.19 12.13
CA GLU A 73 23.25 -13.32 12.77
C GLU A 73 23.59 -14.31 11.68
N GLN A 74 24.73 -13.99 11.04
CA GLN A 74 25.50 -14.86 10.19
C GLN A 74 25.48 -16.29 10.79
N PRO A 75 25.08 -17.33 10.03
CA PRO A 75 25.20 -18.70 10.49
C PRO A 75 26.65 -18.99 10.83
N LYS A 76 26.94 -19.17 12.11
CA LYS A 76 28.23 -19.61 12.62
C LYS A 76 28.39 -21.03 12.12
N GLU A 77 29.17 -21.22 11.05
CA GLU A 77 29.59 -22.55 10.63
C GLU A 77 30.25 -23.24 11.84
N PRO A 78 29.86 -24.48 12.19
CA PRO A 78 30.49 -25.17 13.30
C PRO A 78 31.94 -25.48 12.89
N VAL A 79 32.90 -24.84 13.56
CA VAL A 79 34.31 -25.23 13.54
C VAL A 79 34.38 -26.65 14.07
N SER A 80 34.48 -27.62 13.17
CA SER A 80 34.87 -28.99 13.50
C SER A 80 36.31 -28.96 13.95
N ALA A 81 36.51 -29.12 15.27
CA ALA A 81 37.78 -29.46 15.88
C ALA A 81 38.23 -30.83 15.34
N GLY A 82 39.19 -30.81 14.42
CA GLY A 82 39.97 -31.98 14.03
C GLY A 82 41.25 -31.99 14.85
N THR A 83 41.21 -32.73 15.96
CA THR A 83 42.40 -33.31 16.62
C THR A 83 42.86 -34.51 15.80
N GLU A 84 44.07 -34.45 15.26
CA GLU A 84 45.13 -35.48 15.35
C GLU A 84 46.42 -35.04 14.65
#